data_AF-A0A4Y3WCU3-F1
#
_entry.id   AF-A0A4Y3WCU3-F1
#
_cell.length_a   1.000
_cell.length_b   1.000
_cell.length_c   1.000
_cell.angle_alpha   90.00
_cell.angle_beta   90.00
_cell.angle_gamma   90.00
#
_symmetry.space_group_name_H-M   'P 1'
#
loop_
_entity.id
_entity.type
_entity.pdbx_description
1 polymer ?
#
loop_
_entity_poly.entity_id
_entity_poly.type
_entity_poly.pdbx_seq_one_letter_code
_entity_poly.pdbx_strand_id
1 'polypeptide(L)'
;MNIPDNAKARAFFEDRFRAVRISRLGETDGFVTGYYEPIIDGSRIRTDVYTVPVYRRPSNLFVRGFSQSAPSLPNSGPVYRKIGRRKLVPYYDRAEIEDGAIEGRGLEICWLKSQTDLLFTQIQGSARVRLEDGSTIRINYDSYNGYPYTAVGRILIQRDIIPKDQMSMQRIRQWMADNPDGANELRRQNRSYVFFREVKLSDNDEAIGAQGLPLTPGRSIAVDKSLHVYGTPFFIEGELPIESAQAKTPFHRLMIAQDTGSAIVGPARADLYFGAGSEAGRVSGRLRHNMHFVMLVPNSLDPVARARTMPLPETRPSARIAKLFPPSDQKPASTPPAAGAASTPAKEQAGAAAPGPAAKAASSEAAPLPSVRPGVRSAHKPRYRSHHRRRWYRRAR
;
A
#
# COMPACT_ATOMS: atom_id res chain seq x y z
N MET A 1 -32.18 14.32 -15.37
CA MET A 1 -30.80 14.64 -14.98
C MET A 1 -30.20 15.54 -16.05
N ASN A 2 -29.84 16.78 -15.71
CA ASN A 2 -29.09 17.62 -16.64
C ASN A 2 -27.72 16.97 -16.87
N ILE A 3 -27.43 16.57 -18.10
CA ILE A 3 -26.07 16.23 -18.51
C ILE A 3 -25.23 17.48 -18.24
N PRO A 4 -24.21 17.43 -17.36
CA PRO A 4 -23.33 18.57 -17.16
C PRO A 4 -22.72 18.93 -18.51
N ASP A 5 -22.91 20.17 -18.93
CA ASP A 5 -22.24 20.68 -20.11
C ASP A 5 -20.73 20.68 -19.81
N ASN A 6 -20.00 19.76 -20.45
CA ASN A 6 -18.56 19.61 -20.28
C ASN A 6 -17.82 20.92 -20.54
N ALA A 7 -18.33 21.78 -21.43
CA ALA A 7 -17.75 23.10 -21.68
C ALA A 7 -17.96 24.02 -20.45
N LYS A 8 -19.16 24.03 -19.84
CA LYS A 8 -19.39 24.79 -18.59
C LYS A 8 -18.54 24.28 -17.43
N ALA A 9 -18.39 22.97 -17.29
CA ALA A 9 -17.55 22.39 -16.25
C ALA A 9 -16.07 22.77 -16.45
N ARG A 10 -15.57 22.71 -17.69
CA ARG A 10 -14.22 23.17 -18.03
C ARG A 10 -14.03 24.65 -17.74
N ALA A 11 -14.94 25.49 -18.24
CA ALA A 11 -14.91 26.94 -18.02
C ALA A 11 -14.89 27.29 -16.53
N PHE A 12 -15.66 26.57 -15.71
CA PHE A 12 -15.61 26.74 -14.26
C PHE A 12 -14.20 26.57 -13.67
N PHE A 13 -13.47 25.52 -14.06
CA PHE A 13 -12.11 25.30 -13.55
C PHE A 13 -11.12 26.32 -14.12
N GLU A 14 -11.24 26.68 -15.39
CA GLU A 14 -10.39 27.69 -16.05
C GLU A 14 -10.59 29.10 -15.45
N ASP A 15 -11.83 29.47 -15.14
CA ASP A 15 -12.17 30.80 -14.60
C ASP A 15 -11.91 30.95 -13.10
N ARG A 16 -11.95 29.85 -12.34
CA ARG A 16 -11.91 29.88 -10.86
C ARG A 16 -10.59 29.43 -10.28
N PHE A 17 -9.73 28.79 -11.05
CA PHE A 17 -8.47 28.24 -10.57
C PHE A 17 -7.28 28.65 -11.43
N ARG A 18 -6.12 28.69 -10.79
CA ARG A 18 -4.82 28.82 -11.44
C ARG A 18 -4.12 27.48 -11.44
N ALA A 19 -3.64 27.08 -12.63
CA ALA A 19 -2.83 25.90 -12.80
C ALA A 19 -1.40 26.12 -12.27
N VAL A 20 -0.95 25.23 -11.38
CA VAL A 20 0.40 25.23 -10.82
C VAL A 20 1.01 23.86 -11.03
N ARG A 21 2.05 23.77 -11.84
CA ARG A 21 2.81 22.52 -11.98
C ARG A 21 3.51 22.21 -10.66
N ILE A 22 3.40 20.97 -10.21
CA ILE A 22 4.06 20.51 -9.00
C ILE A 22 4.96 19.32 -9.30
N SER A 23 6.10 19.29 -8.63
CA SER A 23 7.03 18.18 -8.64
C SER A 23 7.82 18.17 -7.33
N ARG A 24 8.55 17.10 -7.10
CA ARG A 24 9.58 17.09 -6.06
C ARG A 24 10.76 17.93 -6.53
N LEU A 25 11.42 18.65 -5.62
CA LEU A 25 12.58 19.48 -5.97
C LEU A 25 13.66 18.64 -6.66
N GLY A 26 14.09 19.09 -7.83
CA GLY A 26 15.06 18.39 -8.68
C GLY A 26 14.47 17.32 -9.61
N GLU A 27 13.16 17.11 -9.59
CA GLU A 27 12.44 16.18 -10.46
C GLU A 27 11.44 16.94 -11.35
N THR A 28 11.24 16.49 -12.59
CA THR A 28 10.27 17.08 -13.53
C THR A 28 8.89 16.42 -13.47
N ASP A 29 8.86 15.19 -12.98
CA ASP A 29 7.72 14.29 -13.01
C ASP A 29 7.30 13.95 -11.59
N GLY A 30 6.01 13.71 -11.42
CA GLY A 30 5.46 12.99 -10.29
C GLY A 30 5.37 11.50 -10.56
N PHE A 31 4.73 10.78 -9.65
CA PHE A 31 4.62 9.33 -9.71
C PHE A 31 3.23 8.85 -9.32
N VAL A 32 2.67 7.96 -10.14
CA VAL A 32 1.36 7.37 -9.90
C VAL A 32 1.41 5.86 -9.72
N THR A 33 0.56 5.38 -8.84
CA THR A 33 0.15 3.98 -8.72
C THR A 33 -1.37 3.90 -8.87
N GLY A 34 -1.95 2.71 -8.80
CA GLY A 34 -3.40 2.55 -8.74
C GLY A 34 -3.83 1.71 -7.54
N TYR A 35 -5.05 1.96 -7.08
CA TYR A 35 -5.74 1.18 -6.06
C TYR A 35 -7.23 0.97 -6.43
N TYR A 36 -7.87 0.03 -5.75
CA TYR A 36 -9.24 -0.40 -6.05
C TYR A 36 -9.91 -1.02 -4.82
N GLU A 37 -11.22 -1.20 -4.87
CA GLU A 37 -11.96 -1.95 -3.84
C GLU A 37 -12.07 -3.44 -4.25
N PRO A 38 -11.33 -4.36 -3.60
CA PRO A 38 -11.41 -5.78 -3.92
C PRO A 38 -12.76 -6.38 -3.53
N ILE A 39 -13.20 -7.34 -4.34
CA ILE A 39 -14.33 -8.23 -4.04
C ILE A 39 -13.73 -9.59 -3.67
N ILE A 40 -13.98 -10.03 -2.43
CA ILE A 40 -13.41 -11.27 -1.87
C ILE A 40 -14.50 -12.11 -1.22
N ASP A 41 -14.29 -13.42 -1.14
CA ASP A 41 -15.21 -14.30 -0.40
C ASP A 41 -14.91 -14.29 1.10
N GLY A 42 -15.94 -14.39 1.91
CA GLY A 42 -15.82 -14.55 3.35
C GLY A 42 -17.02 -15.23 3.98
N SER A 43 -16.95 -15.43 5.30
CA SER A 43 -18.06 -15.91 6.11
C SER A 43 -18.26 -15.06 7.36
N ARG A 44 -19.50 -14.97 7.85
CA ARG A 44 -19.83 -14.37 9.16
C ARG A 44 -19.53 -15.28 10.33
N ILE A 45 -19.09 -16.51 10.08
CA ILE A 45 -18.68 -17.45 11.12
C ILE A 45 -17.37 -18.11 10.69
N ARG A 46 -16.54 -18.48 11.66
CA ARG A 46 -15.33 -19.26 11.39
C ARG A 46 -15.74 -20.65 10.91
N THR A 47 -15.15 -21.11 9.81
CA THR A 47 -15.29 -22.48 9.31
C THR A 47 -13.92 -23.13 9.11
N ASP A 48 -13.89 -24.34 8.57
CA ASP A 48 -12.68 -25.01 8.10
C ASP A 48 -12.05 -24.32 6.88
N VAL A 49 -12.88 -23.68 6.04
CA VAL A 49 -12.46 -22.89 4.86
C VAL A 49 -12.13 -21.44 5.24
N TYR A 50 -13.00 -20.78 6.00
CA TYR A 50 -12.87 -19.37 6.39
C TYR A 50 -12.27 -19.28 7.79
N THR A 51 -10.93 -19.24 7.85
CA THR A 51 -10.18 -19.33 9.11
C THR A 51 -9.53 -18.01 9.52
N VAL A 52 -9.43 -17.04 8.61
CA VAL A 52 -8.64 -15.82 8.82
C VAL A 52 -9.52 -14.64 9.25
N PRO A 53 -9.45 -14.17 10.50
CA PRO A 53 -10.34 -13.14 11.01
C PRO A 53 -10.02 -11.74 10.47
N VAL A 54 -11.06 -11.02 10.02
CA VAL A 54 -11.00 -9.57 9.78
C VAL A 54 -11.40 -8.86 11.07
N TYR A 55 -10.49 -8.10 11.67
CA TYR A 55 -10.73 -7.49 12.97
C TYR A 55 -11.24 -6.04 12.88
N ARG A 56 -12.19 -5.72 13.76
CA ARG A 56 -12.53 -4.34 14.08
C ARG A 56 -11.54 -3.71 15.04
N ARG A 57 -11.57 -2.37 15.16
CA ARG A 57 -10.69 -1.64 16.08
C ARG A 57 -10.88 -2.14 17.53
N PRO A 58 -9.80 -2.60 18.18
CA PRO A 58 -9.88 -3.04 19.57
C PRO A 58 -10.12 -1.86 20.53
N SER A 59 -10.97 -2.05 21.54
CA SER A 59 -11.28 -1.02 22.56
C SER A 59 -10.10 -0.61 23.44
N ASN A 60 -9.00 -1.36 23.40
CA ASN A 60 -7.76 -1.07 24.12
C ASN A 60 -6.66 -0.50 23.20
N LEU A 61 -7.00 -0.07 21.99
CA LEU A 61 -6.10 0.60 21.05
C LEU A 61 -6.15 2.11 21.28
N PHE A 62 -5.06 2.71 21.73
CA PHE A 62 -4.98 4.11 22.13
C PHE A 62 -4.02 4.90 21.24
N VAL A 63 -4.44 6.10 20.86
CA VAL A 63 -3.61 7.09 20.17
C VAL A 63 -3.54 8.34 21.03
N ARG A 64 -2.35 8.89 21.25
CA ARG A 64 -2.18 10.10 22.07
C ARG A 64 -2.91 11.27 21.43
N GLY A 65 -3.67 12.02 22.23
CA GLY A 65 -4.45 13.17 21.76
C GLY A 65 -5.79 12.83 21.10
N PHE A 66 -6.15 11.55 20.99
CA PHE A 66 -7.42 11.11 20.41
C PHE A 66 -8.23 10.29 21.40
N SER A 67 -9.54 10.56 21.49
CA SER A 67 -10.47 9.73 22.24
C SER A 67 -10.80 8.46 21.48
N GLN A 68 -11.29 7.42 22.19
CA GLN A 68 -11.79 6.21 21.54
C GLN A 68 -13.00 6.47 20.63
N SER A 69 -13.83 7.44 21.00
CA SER A 69 -15.03 7.85 20.25
C SER A 69 -14.74 8.79 19.08
N ALA A 70 -13.47 9.14 18.84
CA ALA A 70 -13.12 9.98 17.70
C ALA A 70 -13.63 9.35 16.40
N PRO A 71 -14.31 10.13 15.52
CA PRO A 71 -14.86 9.62 14.26
C PRO A 71 -13.78 9.02 13.33
N SER A 72 -12.55 9.53 13.44
CA SER A 72 -11.38 8.99 12.77
C SER A 72 -10.14 9.13 13.65
N LEU A 73 -9.19 8.22 13.45
CA LEU A 73 -7.86 8.28 14.04
C LEU A 73 -6.86 8.83 13.01
N PRO A 74 -5.70 9.37 13.45
CA PRO A 74 -4.65 9.74 12.52
C PRO A 74 -4.20 8.50 11.73
N ASN A 75 -3.75 8.70 10.50
CA ASN A 75 -3.31 7.64 9.60
C ASN A 75 -1.80 7.29 9.76
N SER A 76 -1.12 7.93 10.70
CA SER A 76 0.30 7.75 10.99
C SER A 76 0.64 8.14 12.44
N GLY A 77 1.78 7.63 12.92
CA GLY A 77 2.23 7.83 14.30
C GLY A 77 2.12 6.59 15.20
N PRO A 78 2.51 6.73 16.49
CA PRO A 78 2.53 5.61 17.42
C PRO A 78 1.13 5.30 17.97
N VAL A 79 0.86 4.00 18.12
CA VAL A 79 -0.37 3.46 18.70
C VAL A 79 0.00 2.56 19.87
N TYR A 80 -0.81 2.61 20.93
CA TYR A 80 -0.50 1.99 22.21
C TYR A 80 -1.62 1.06 22.68
N ARG A 81 -1.28 0.10 23.52
CA ARG A 81 -2.22 -0.66 24.36
C ARG A 81 -1.94 -0.43 25.82
N LYS A 82 -2.98 -0.53 26.65
CA LYS A 82 -2.83 -0.51 28.11
C LYS A 82 -2.46 -1.89 28.63
N ILE A 83 -1.45 -1.93 29.51
CA ILE A 83 -1.15 -3.07 30.39
C ILE A 83 -1.34 -2.60 31.83
N GLY A 84 -2.21 -3.29 32.58
CA GLY A 84 -2.62 -2.87 33.91
C GLY A 84 -3.35 -1.53 33.92
N ARG A 85 -3.22 -0.76 35.01
CA ARG A 85 -3.97 0.49 35.20
C ARG A 85 -3.41 1.71 34.46
N ARG A 86 -2.09 1.78 34.22
CA ARG A 86 -1.46 3.03 33.72
C ARG A 86 -0.38 2.86 32.67
N LYS A 87 0.15 1.65 32.43
CA LYS A 87 1.28 1.48 31.50
C LYS A 87 0.77 1.41 30.06
N LEU A 88 1.18 2.39 29.25
CA LEU A 88 1.02 2.33 27.80
C LEU A 88 2.28 1.70 27.19
N VAL A 89 2.08 0.68 26.37
CA VAL A 89 3.13 0.06 25.56
C VAL A 89 2.71 0.08 24.09
N PRO A 90 3.63 -0.05 23.13
CA PRO A 90 3.26 -0.18 21.72
C PRO A 90 2.18 -1.25 21.51
N TYR A 91 1.29 -1.00 20.54
CA TYR A 91 0.30 -2.01 20.15
C TYR A 91 0.99 -3.25 19.58
N TYR A 92 0.24 -4.35 19.47
CA TYR A 92 0.74 -5.59 18.87
C TYR A 92 1.09 -5.38 17.40
N ASP A 93 2.21 -5.93 16.97
CA ASP A 93 2.54 -5.98 15.55
C ASP A 93 1.76 -7.06 14.81
N ARG A 94 1.92 -7.10 13.49
CA ARG A 94 1.24 -8.06 12.63
C ARG A 94 1.45 -9.51 13.08
N ALA A 95 2.68 -9.91 13.39
CA ALA A 95 2.98 -11.30 13.73
C ALA A 95 2.30 -11.68 15.05
N GLU A 96 2.38 -10.82 16.06
CA GLU A 96 1.69 -11.04 17.34
C GLU A 96 0.16 -11.15 17.16
N ILE A 97 -0.45 -10.32 16.32
CA ILE A 97 -1.89 -10.37 16.03
C ILE A 97 -2.26 -11.68 15.33
N GLU A 98 -1.47 -12.11 14.36
CA GLU A 98 -1.68 -13.37 13.64
C GLU A 98 -1.45 -14.60 14.51
N ASP A 99 -0.60 -14.49 15.52
CA ASP A 99 -0.36 -15.53 16.53
C ASP A 99 -1.44 -15.53 17.65
N GLY A 100 -2.47 -14.68 17.51
CA GLY A 100 -3.66 -14.71 18.35
C GLY A 100 -3.66 -13.74 19.53
N ALA A 101 -2.78 -12.73 19.56
CA ALA A 101 -2.68 -11.78 20.68
C ALA A 101 -3.99 -11.00 20.98
N ILE A 102 -4.95 -11.01 20.05
CA ILE A 102 -6.28 -10.39 20.21
C ILE A 102 -7.45 -11.34 19.96
N GLU A 103 -7.21 -12.66 19.87
CA GLU A 103 -8.25 -13.67 19.71
C GLU A 103 -9.17 -13.77 20.94
N GLY A 104 -10.39 -14.26 20.73
CA GLY A 104 -11.37 -14.50 21.80
C GLY A 104 -11.96 -13.24 22.41
N ARG A 105 -11.66 -12.07 21.83
CA ARG A 105 -12.20 -10.76 22.24
C ARG A 105 -13.49 -10.39 21.50
N GLY A 106 -13.97 -11.30 20.63
CA GLY A 106 -15.15 -11.14 19.81
C GLY A 106 -15.04 -9.95 18.87
N LEU A 107 -13.84 -9.66 18.32
CA LEU A 107 -13.52 -8.51 17.46
C LEU A 107 -13.70 -8.77 15.96
N GLU A 108 -14.01 -10.02 15.60
CA GLU A 108 -14.11 -10.50 14.23
C GLU A 108 -15.34 -9.89 13.53
N ILE A 109 -15.16 -9.27 12.37
CA ILE A 109 -16.24 -8.78 11.49
C ILE A 109 -16.73 -9.93 10.60
N CYS A 110 -15.76 -10.63 10.01
CA CYS A 110 -15.94 -11.80 9.15
C CYS A 110 -14.63 -12.59 9.10
N TRP A 111 -14.65 -13.74 8.42
CA TRP A 111 -13.50 -14.60 8.21
C TRP A 111 -13.24 -14.77 6.70
N LEU A 112 -11.97 -14.70 6.31
CA LEU A 112 -11.49 -14.90 4.94
C LEU A 112 -10.80 -16.27 4.80
N LYS A 113 -10.63 -16.70 3.55
CA LYS A 113 -9.92 -17.96 3.21
C LYS A 113 -8.42 -17.86 3.42
N SER A 114 -7.84 -16.68 3.15
CA SER A 114 -6.40 -16.51 3.05
C SER A 114 -5.91 -15.26 3.76
N GLN A 115 -4.78 -15.42 4.44
CA GLN A 115 -4.03 -14.32 5.03
C GLN A 115 -3.45 -13.37 3.97
N THR A 116 -3.20 -13.87 2.76
CA THR A 116 -2.79 -13.05 1.62
C THR A 116 -3.90 -12.11 1.21
N ASP A 117 -5.14 -12.59 1.12
CA ASP A 117 -6.29 -11.73 0.82
C ASP A 117 -6.49 -10.67 1.89
N LEU A 118 -6.36 -11.03 3.17
CA LEU A 118 -6.40 -10.05 4.26
C LEU A 118 -5.31 -8.98 4.11
N LEU A 119 -4.05 -9.38 3.86
CA LEU A 119 -2.95 -8.42 3.66
C LEU A 119 -3.26 -7.43 2.53
N PHE A 120 -3.73 -7.92 1.38
CA PHE A 120 -4.01 -7.05 0.25
C PHE A 120 -5.24 -6.17 0.49
N THR A 121 -6.28 -6.68 1.13
CA THR A 121 -7.42 -5.86 1.58
C THR A 121 -6.98 -4.76 2.55
N GLN A 122 -6.05 -5.04 3.45
CA GLN A 122 -5.44 -4.03 4.34
C GLN A 122 -4.61 -2.99 3.59
N ILE A 123 -3.95 -3.37 2.48
CA ILE A 123 -3.22 -2.43 1.61
C ILE A 123 -4.20 -1.53 0.85
N GLN A 124 -5.31 -2.07 0.34
CA GLN A 124 -6.32 -1.30 -0.39
C GLN A 124 -7.16 -0.40 0.55
N GLY A 125 -7.35 -0.81 1.80
CA GLY A 125 -8.06 -0.01 2.82
C GLY A 125 -9.58 -0.20 2.84
N SER A 126 -10.17 -0.85 1.85
CA SER A 126 -11.56 -1.28 1.84
C SER A 126 -11.74 -2.61 1.10
N ALA A 127 -12.91 -3.25 1.26
CA ALA A 127 -13.29 -4.42 0.46
C ALA A 127 -14.81 -4.66 0.49
N ARG A 128 -15.28 -5.39 -0.52
CA ARG A 128 -16.59 -6.06 -0.53
C ARG A 128 -16.39 -7.54 -0.23
N VAL A 129 -16.95 -8.02 0.87
CA VAL A 129 -16.87 -9.42 1.27
C VAL A 129 -18.18 -10.10 0.89
N ARG A 130 -18.14 -10.94 -0.14
CA ARG A 130 -19.26 -11.78 -0.56
C ARG A 130 -19.40 -12.97 0.38
N LEU A 131 -20.58 -13.14 0.95
CA LEU A 131 -20.92 -14.23 1.84
C LEU A 131 -21.51 -15.41 1.08
N GLU A 132 -21.53 -16.57 1.74
CA GLU A 132 -22.08 -17.82 1.19
C GLU A 132 -23.59 -17.75 0.92
N ASP A 133 -24.32 -16.89 1.63
CA ASP A 133 -25.76 -16.64 1.43
C ASP A 133 -26.05 -15.68 0.26
N GLY A 134 -25.01 -15.22 -0.45
CA GLY A 134 -25.10 -14.28 -1.57
C GLY A 134 -25.14 -12.81 -1.16
N SER A 135 -25.21 -12.49 0.14
CA SER A 135 -25.15 -11.11 0.62
C SER A 135 -23.71 -10.58 0.67
N THR A 136 -23.56 -9.26 0.76
CA THR A 136 -22.26 -8.58 0.78
C THR A 136 -22.07 -7.80 2.08
N ILE A 137 -20.91 -7.95 2.73
CA ILE A 137 -20.44 -7.05 3.78
C ILE A 137 -19.47 -6.03 3.17
N ARG A 138 -19.68 -4.75 3.44
CA ARG A 138 -18.75 -3.68 3.06
C ARG A 138 -17.87 -3.32 4.26
N ILE A 139 -16.55 -3.39 4.08
CA ILE A 139 -15.58 -3.02 5.12
C ILE A 139 -14.69 -1.88 4.65
N ASN A 140 -14.51 -0.87 5.52
CA ASN A 140 -13.62 0.25 5.29
C ASN A 140 -12.60 0.39 6.42
N TYR A 141 -11.47 1.01 6.12
CA TYR A 141 -10.45 1.39 7.09
C TYR A 141 -11.08 2.11 8.29
N ASP A 142 -10.66 1.68 9.48
CA ASP A 142 -10.99 2.36 10.74
C ASP A 142 -9.73 2.84 11.45
N SER A 143 -8.73 1.97 11.57
CA SER A 143 -7.47 2.28 12.28
C SER A 143 -6.34 1.33 11.93
N TYR A 144 -5.20 1.49 12.60
CA TYR A 144 -3.98 0.72 12.38
C TYR A 144 -3.24 0.53 13.71
N ASN A 145 -2.23 -0.34 13.73
CA ASN A 145 -1.49 -0.72 14.94
C ASN A 145 -0.26 0.15 15.25
N GLY A 146 -0.02 1.25 14.53
CA GLY A 146 1.09 2.17 14.83
C GLY A 146 2.42 1.85 14.16
N TYR A 147 2.54 0.73 13.45
CA TYR A 147 3.77 0.37 12.75
C TYR A 147 3.76 0.87 11.30
N PRO A 148 4.92 1.33 10.77
CA PRO A 148 5.03 1.77 9.40
C PRO A 148 4.82 0.60 8.42
N TYR A 149 4.20 0.92 7.29
CA TYR A 149 4.02 -0.05 6.21
C TYR A 149 5.35 -0.46 5.60
N THR A 150 5.56 -1.77 5.47
CA THR A 150 6.70 -2.32 4.73
C THR A 150 6.21 -3.02 3.47
N ALA A 151 6.68 -2.55 2.31
CA ALA A 151 6.27 -3.08 1.02
C ALA A 151 6.88 -4.47 0.76
N VAL A 152 6.05 -5.51 0.77
CA VAL A 152 6.47 -6.90 0.52
C VAL A 152 7.14 -7.09 -0.85
N GLY A 153 6.71 -6.36 -1.87
CA GLY A 153 7.36 -6.37 -3.19
C GLY A 153 8.80 -5.88 -3.15
N ARG A 154 9.12 -4.90 -2.30
CA ARG A 154 10.50 -4.41 -2.13
C ARG A 154 11.40 -5.51 -1.57
N ILE A 155 10.91 -6.28 -0.62
CA ILE A 155 11.66 -7.38 0.00
C ILE A 155 11.91 -8.49 -1.03
N LEU A 156 10.92 -8.82 -1.86
CA LEU A 156 11.06 -9.81 -2.93
C LEU A 156 12.11 -9.39 -3.97
N ILE A 157 12.20 -8.11 -4.31
CA ILE A 157 13.29 -7.57 -5.16
C ILE A 157 14.64 -7.67 -4.46
N GLN A 158 14.72 -7.25 -3.19
CA GLN A 158 15.97 -7.25 -2.43
C GLN A 158 16.55 -8.66 -2.23
N ARG A 159 15.67 -9.67 -2.19
CA ARG A 159 16.04 -11.09 -2.09
C ARG A 159 16.28 -11.76 -3.44
N ASP A 160 16.20 -11.01 -4.55
CA ASP A 160 16.35 -11.51 -5.92
C ASP A 160 15.36 -12.63 -6.30
N ILE A 161 14.16 -12.60 -5.69
CA ILE A 161 13.10 -13.60 -5.93
C ILE A 161 12.22 -13.18 -7.10
N ILE A 162 11.92 -11.89 -7.20
CA ILE A 162 11.14 -11.31 -8.31
C ILE A 162 11.88 -10.08 -8.82
N PRO A 163 12.30 -10.07 -10.10
CA PRO A 163 12.91 -8.91 -10.72
C PRO A 163 12.02 -7.66 -10.68
N LYS A 164 12.63 -6.48 -10.58
CA LYS A 164 11.92 -5.19 -10.41
C LYS A 164 11.00 -4.85 -11.58
N ASP A 165 11.36 -5.25 -12.78
CA ASP A 165 10.61 -5.09 -14.04
C ASP A 165 9.39 -6.02 -14.12
N GLN A 166 9.44 -7.18 -13.46
CA GLN A 166 8.33 -8.14 -13.38
C GLN A 166 7.43 -7.93 -12.15
N MET A 167 7.76 -6.95 -11.30
CA MET A 167 7.07 -6.74 -10.04
C MET A 167 5.66 -6.17 -10.25
N SER A 168 4.64 -6.97 -9.92
CA SER A 168 3.23 -6.59 -9.93
C SER A 168 2.47 -7.23 -8.76
N MET A 169 1.29 -6.70 -8.43
CA MET A 169 0.43 -7.28 -7.39
C MET A 169 0.05 -8.73 -7.71
N GLN A 170 -0.21 -9.03 -8.99
CA GLN A 170 -0.50 -10.39 -9.45
C GLN A 170 0.69 -11.32 -9.26
N ARG A 171 1.90 -10.87 -9.61
CA ARG A 171 3.12 -11.68 -9.46
C ARG A 171 3.43 -11.98 -7.99
N ILE A 172 3.23 -11.00 -7.09
CA ILE A 172 3.37 -11.20 -5.64
C ILE A 172 2.35 -12.21 -5.12
N ARG A 173 1.07 -12.07 -5.50
CA ARG A 173 0.01 -13.02 -5.11
C ARG A 173 0.31 -14.43 -5.57
N GLN A 174 0.73 -14.58 -6.83
CA GLN A 174 1.11 -15.88 -7.39
C GLN A 174 2.26 -16.50 -6.59
N TRP A 175 3.33 -15.74 -6.35
CA TRP A 175 4.46 -16.25 -5.57
C TRP A 175 4.04 -16.66 -4.15
N MET A 176 3.18 -15.89 -3.48
CA MET A 176 2.67 -16.21 -2.15
C MET A 176 1.79 -17.46 -2.13
N ALA A 177 1.03 -17.72 -3.21
CA ALA A 177 0.23 -18.94 -3.35
C ALA A 177 1.15 -20.17 -3.56
N ASP A 178 2.19 -20.02 -4.38
CA ASP A 178 3.14 -21.09 -4.69
C ASP A 178 4.11 -21.40 -3.52
N ASN A 179 4.28 -20.47 -2.57
CA ASN A 179 5.23 -20.58 -1.47
C ASN A 179 4.59 -20.22 -0.11
N PRO A 180 3.70 -21.05 0.46
CA PRO A 180 2.92 -20.69 1.66
C PRO A 180 3.77 -20.31 2.89
N ASP A 181 4.85 -21.05 3.16
CA ASP A 181 5.75 -20.75 4.30
C ASP A 181 6.52 -19.45 4.09
N GLY A 182 7.00 -19.23 2.86
CA GLY A 182 7.65 -17.98 2.45
C GLY A 182 6.68 -16.80 2.48
N ALA A 183 5.41 -17.01 2.12
CA ALA A 183 4.36 -16.01 2.19
C ALA A 183 4.08 -15.58 3.64
N ASN A 184 4.07 -16.54 4.57
CA ASN A 184 3.90 -16.26 5.99
C ASN A 184 5.03 -15.39 6.54
N GLU A 185 6.28 -15.77 6.27
CA GLU A 185 7.45 -15.00 6.68
C GLU A 185 7.45 -13.59 6.04
N LEU A 186 7.27 -13.52 4.72
CA LEU A 186 7.28 -12.26 3.96
C LEU A 186 6.19 -11.30 4.44
N ARG A 187 4.97 -11.80 4.65
CA ARG A 187 3.84 -11.00 5.14
C ARG A 187 4.14 -10.43 6.52
N ARG A 188 4.75 -11.21 7.42
CA ARG A 188 5.12 -10.78 8.78
C ARG A 188 6.24 -9.73 8.83
N GLN A 189 7.02 -9.57 7.76
CA GLN A 189 7.93 -8.42 7.63
C GLN A 189 7.17 -7.08 7.60
N ASN A 190 5.93 -7.07 7.10
CA ASN A 190 5.05 -5.92 7.22
C ASN A 190 4.39 -5.87 8.61
N ARG A 191 5.09 -5.30 9.59
CA ARG A 191 4.61 -5.15 10.97
C ARG A 191 3.31 -4.34 11.10
N SER A 192 2.97 -3.53 10.08
CA SER A 192 1.75 -2.76 9.99
C SER A 192 0.51 -3.66 9.86
N TYR A 193 -0.53 -3.38 10.64
CA TYR A 193 -1.81 -4.07 10.61
C TYR A 193 -2.96 -3.06 10.62
N VAL A 194 -3.93 -3.25 9.73
CA VAL A 194 -5.12 -2.38 9.59
C VAL A 194 -6.34 -3.08 10.18
N PHE A 195 -7.10 -2.32 10.96
CA PHE A 195 -8.41 -2.69 11.49
C PHE A 195 -9.50 -2.01 10.69
N PHE A 196 -10.62 -2.71 10.53
CA PHE A 196 -11.74 -2.27 9.71
C PHE A 196 -12.96 -1.91 10.54
N ARG A 197 -13.95 -1.31 9.89
CA ARG A 197 -15.32 -1.20 10.36
C ARG A 197 -16.25 -1.61 9.23
N GLU A 198 -17.38 -2.21 9.59
CA GLU A 198 -18.48 -2.45 8.65
C GLU A 198 -19.15 -1.11 8.32
N VAL A 199 -19.45 -0.90 7.04
CA VAL A 199 -20.14 0.30 6.56
C VAL A 199 -21.45 -0.08 5.89
N LYS A 200 -22.47 0.73 6.09
CA LYS A 200 -23.79 0.56 5.45
C LYS A 200 -23.75 1.22 4.07
N LEU A 201 -23.18 0.51 3.11
CA LEU A 201 -23.17 0.88 1.69
C LEU A 201 -23.88 -0.21 0.91
N SER A 202 -24.66 0.17 -0.09
CA SER A 202 -25.25 -0.76 -1.05
C SER A 202 -24.18 -1.30 -2.00
N ASP A 203 -24.53 -2.32 -2.79
CA ASP A 203 -23.65 -2.86 -3.82
C ASP A 203 -23.37 -1.87 -4.96
N ASN A 204 -24.21 -0.86 -5.15
CA ASN A 204 -24.02 0.17 -6.17
C ASN A 204 -23.21 1.37 -5.66
N ASP A 205 -22.95 1.46 -4.35
CA ASP A 205 -22.18 2.55 -3.77
C ASP A 205 -20.68 2.32 -3.91
N GLU A 206 -19.93 3.40 -4.08
CA GLU A 206 -18.47 3.37 -4.10
C GLU A 206 -17.87 3.46 -2.69
N ALA A 207 -16.62 3.04 -2.55
CA ALA A 207 -15.93 3.07 -1.26
C ALA A 207 -15.84 4.51 -0.71
N ILE A 208 -16.02 4.68 0.59
CA ILE A 208 -15.79 5.97 1.26
C ILE A 208 -14.29 6.19 1.46
N GLY A 209 -13.75 7.26 0.86
CA GLY A 209 -12.35 7.69 1.04
C GLY A 209 -12.09 8.35 2.39
N ALA A 210 -10.83 8.66 2.68
CA ALA A 210 -10.44 9.31 3.93
C ALA A 210 -11.05 10.71 4.15
N GLN A 211 -11.55 11.37 3.10
CA GLN A 211 -12.34 12.60 3.22
C GLN A 211 -13.73 12.37 3.85
N GLY A 212 -14.21 11.13 3.90
CA GLY A 212 -15.56 10.78 4.35
C GLY A 212 -16.62 10.86 3.25
N LEU A 213 -16.21 10.99 2.00
CA LEU A 213 -17.09 11.00 0.82
C LEU A 213 -16.88 9.75 -0.05
N PRO A 214 -17.90 9.30 -0.81
CA PRO A 214 -17.72 8.27 -1.82
C PRO A 214 -16.65 8.65 -2.85
N LEU A 215 -15.78 7.69 -3.15
CA LEU A 215 -14.80 7.82 -4.22
C LEU A 215 -15.50 7.68 -5.58
N THR A 216 -14.92 8.29 -6.59
CA THR A 216 -15.39 8.25 -7.98
C THR A 216 -14.32 7.56 -8.83
N PRO A 217 -14.61 6.40 -9.42
CA PRO A 217 -13.67 5.67 -10.27
C PRO A 217 -13.06 6.55 -11.37
N GLY A 218 -11.73 6.55 -11.49
CA GLY A 218 -10.99 7.33 -12.47
C GLY A 218 -11.05 8.84 -12.28
N ARG A 219 -11.52 9.32 -11.12
CA ARG A 219 -11.58 10.74 -10.74
C ARG A 219 -11.08 11.02 -9.32
N SER A 220 -11.14 10.07 -8.40
CA SER A 220 -10.55 10.22 -7.07
C SER A 220 -9.10 9.78 -7.04
N ILE A 221 -8.29 10.48 -6.26
CA ILE A 221 -6.92 10.10 -5.94
C ILE A 221 -6.66 10.11 -4.43
N ALA A 222 -5.79 9.21 -4.00
CA ALA A 222 -5.12 9.29 -2.71
C ALA A 222 -3.86 10.15 -2.82
N VAL A 223 -3.66 11.06 -1.87
CA VAL A 223 -2.50 11.98 -1.83
C VAL A 223 -1.85 12.01 -0.45
N ASP A 224 -0.67 12.64 -0.37
CA ASP A 224 -0.01 12.93 0.90
C ASP A 224 -0.79 13.99 1.70
N LYS A 225 -1.44 13.55 2.78
CA LYS A 225 -2.25 14.42 3.66
C LYS A 225 -1.44 15.49 4.40
N SER A 226 -0.12 15.30 4.54
CA SER A 226 0.74 16.31 5.18
C SER A 226 1.01 17.52 4.28
N LEU A 227 0.85 17.35 2.96
CA LEU A 227 1.13 18.37 1.96
C LEU A 227 -0.13 18.91 1.30
N HIS A 228 -1.14 18.05 1.10
CA HIS A 228 -2.33 18.37 0.32
C HIS A 228 -3.59 18.35 1.16
N VAL A 229 -4.52 19.25 0.83
CA VAL A 229 -5.85 19.33 1.46
C VAL A 229 -6.84 18.51 0.63
N TYR A 230 -7.73 17.77 1.29
CA TYR A 230 -8.81 17.08 0.58
C TYR A 230 -9.70 18.04 -0.21
N GLY A 231 -10.22 17.57 -1.34
CA GLY A 231 -10.96 18.37 -2.31
C GLY A 231 -10.07 19.11 -3.33
N THR A 232 -8.75 19.16 -3.12
CA THR A 232 -7.83 19.82 -4.07
C THR A 232 -7.90 19.13 -5.44
N PRO A 233 -8.17 19.86 -6.54
CA PRO A 233 -8.15 19.29 -7.88
C PRO A 233 -6.73 19.20 -8.44
N PHE A 234 -6.42 18.07 -9.08
CA PHE A 234 -5.17 17.80 -9.77
C PHE A 234 -5.47 17.36 -11.20
N PHE A 235 -4.87 18.02 -12.16
CA PHE A 235 -4.79 17.52 -13.53
C PHE A 235 -3.53 16.67 -13.65
N ILE A 236 -3.72 15.39 -13.97
CA ILE A 236 -2.63 14.42 -14.14
C ILE A 236 -2.55 14.07 -15.62
N GLU A 237 -1.36 14.16 -16.18
CA GLU A 237 -1.09 13.90 -17.60
C GLU A 237 0.08 12.95 -17.86
N GLY A 238 -0.05 12.13 -18.90
CA GLY A 238 0.95 11.16 -19.35
C GLY A 238 0.31 9.95 -20.03
N GLU A 239 1.02 8.81 -20.04
CA GLU A 239 0.54 7.56 -20.62
C GLU A 239 0.44 6.45 -19.58
N LEU A 240 -0.67 5.70 -19.59
CA LEU A 240 -0.93 4.62 -18.63
C LEU A 240 -1.29 3.31 -19.33
N PRO A 241 -1.03 2.14 -18.71
CA PRO A 241 -1.40 0.84 -19.25
C PRO A 241 -2.84 0.48 -18.87
N ILE A 242 -3.81 1.29 -19.33
CA ILE A 242 -5.23 1.08 -19.01
C ILE A 242 -5.81 0.01 -19.94
N GLU A 243 -5.79 0.27 -21.25
CA GLU A 243 -6.39 -0.59 -22.28
C GLU A 243 -5.53 -1.83 -22.55
N SER A 244 -4.20 -1.71 -22.46
CA SER A 244 -3.24 -2.80 -22.69
C SER A 244 -2.17 -2.83 -21.61
N ALA A 245 -1.32 -3.87 -21.58
CA ALA A 245 -0.19 -3.94 -20.65
C ALA A 245 0.88 -2.89 -20.93
N GLN A 246 0.90 -2.33 -22.14
CA GLN A 246 1.79 -1.26 -22.54
C GLN A 246 1.20 0.09 -22.12
N ALA A 247 2.04 0.95 -21.56
CA ALA A 247 1.66 2.32 -21.22
C ALA A 247 1.57 3.17 -22.49
N LYS A 248 0.43 3.08 -23.19
CA LYS A 248 0.15 3.82 -24.43
C LYS A 248 -1.20 4.51 -24.42
N THR A 249 -2.04 4.29 -23.40
CA THR A 249 -3.33 4.97 -23.29
C THR A 249 -3.07 6.40 -22.82
N PRO A 250 -3.38 7.43 -23.63
CA PRO A 250 -3.23 8.82 -23.19
C PRO A 250 -4.14 9.07 -22.00
N PHE A 251 -3.58 9.65 -20.94
CA PHE A 251 -4.29 9.97 -19.73
C PHE A 251 -4.14 11.46 -19.47
N HIS A 252 -5.23 12.20 -19.62
CA HIS A 252 -5.31 13.63 -19.35
C HIS A 252 -6.59 13.88 -18.55
N ARG A 253 -6.51 13.81 -17.23
CA ARG A 253 -7.70 13.90 -16.38
C ARG A 253 -7.52 14.84 -15.22
N LEU A 254 -8.53 15.68 -15.04
CA LEU A 254 -8.81 16.30 -13.77
C LEU A 254 -9.33 15.25 -12.78
N MET A 255 -8.67 15.21 -11.62
CA MET A 255 -8.91 14.30 -10.51
C MET A 255 -8.99 15.09 -9.20
N ILE A 256 -9.60 14.52 -8.17
CA ILE A 256 -9.83 15.18 -6.88
C ILE A 256 -9.16 14.38 -5.77
N ALA A 257 -8.38 15.06 -4.92
CA ALA A 257 -7.81 14.47 -3.72
C ALA A 257 -8.90 14.17 -2.68
N GLN A 258 -9.39 12.94 -2.63
CA GLN A 258 -10.48 12.53 -1.72
C GLN A 258 -10.04 11.45 -0.73
N ASP A 259 -8.79 11.02 -0.83
CA ASP A 259 -8.25 9.92 -0.06
C ASP A 259 -6.79 10.13 0.33
N THR A 260 -6.26 9.24 1.17
CA THR A 260 -4.84 9.22 1.53
C THR A 260 -4.38 7.81 1.85
N GLY A 261 -3.10 7.53 1.65
CA GLY A 261 -2.48 6.26 2.02
C GLY A 261 -1.13 6.49 2.67
N SER A 262 -0.74 5.65 3.63
CA SER A 262 0.53 5.78 4.35
C SER A 262 1.77 5.63 3.46
N ALA A 263 1.63 4.97 2.31
CA ALA A 263 2.68 4.83 1.30
C ALA A 263 2.69 5.97 0.26
N ILE A 264 1.72 6.90 0.34
CA ILE A 264 1.55 8.00 -0.61
C ILE A 264 2.16 9.25 0.01
N VAL A 265 3.46 9.43 -0.22
CA VAL A 265 4.27 10.50 0.40
C VAL A 265 4.97 11.31 -0.68
N GLY A 266 4.86 12.63 -0.60
CA GLY A 266 5.51 13.58 -1.49
C GLY A 266 4.54 14.48 -2.28
N PRO A 267 5.06 15.60 -2.84
CA PRO A 267 4.22 16.64 -3.44
C PRO A 267 3.55 16.18 -4.74
N ALA A 268 4.25 15.45 -5.61
CA ALA A 268 3.71 14.94 -6.87
C ALA A 268 3.61 13.40 -6.83
N ARG A 269 2.87 12.88 -5.85
CA ARG A 269 2.64 11.45 -5.64
C ARG A 269 1.15 11.20 -5.45
N ALA A 270 0.56 10.33 -6.27
CA ALA A 270 -0.86 9.97 -6.13
C ALA A 270 -1.13 8.49 -6.39
N ASP A 271 -2.14 7.95 -5.70
CA ASP A 271 -2.72 6.65 -6.02
C ASP A 271 -4.08 6.86 -6.71
N LEU A 272 -4.27 6.29 -7.90
CA LEU A 272 -5.48 6.50 -8.70
C LEU A 272 -6.52 5.44 -8.34
N TYR A 273 -7.73 5.88 -7.97
CA TYR A 273 -8.82 4.97 -7.68
C TYR A 273 -9.49 4.47 -8.96
N PHE A 274 -9.58 3.15 -9.15
CA PHE A 274 -10.19 2.53 -10.35
C PHE A 274 -11.58 1.94 -10.13
N GLY A 275 -12.17 2.09 -8.93
CA GLY A 275 -13.46 1.48 -8.59
C GLY A 275 -13.30 0.11 -7.94
N ALA A 276 -14.32 -0.74 -8.09
CA ALA A 276 -14.37 -2.05 -7.46
C ALA A 276 -14.20 -3.21 -8.44
N GLY A 277 -13.76 -4.36 -7.92
CA GLY A 277 -13.77 -5.64 -8.64
C GLY A 277 -12.49 -5.98 -9.40
N SER A 278 -12.55 -7.08 -10.16
CA SER A 278 -11.39 -7.71 -10.80
C SER A 278 -10.75 -6.83 -11.87
N GLU A 279 -11.55 -6.16 -12.71
CA GLU A 279 -11.02 -5.28 -13.76
C GLU A 279 -10.32 -4.06 -13.19
N ALA A 280 -10.91 -3.43 -12.16
CA ALA A 280 -10.26 -2.35 -11.43
C ALA A 280 -8.93 -2.82 -10.82
N GLY A 281 -8.89 -4.02 -10.24
CA GLY A 281 -7.66 -4.65 -9.72
C GLY A 281 -6.61 -4.95 -10.79
N ARG A 282 -7.05 -5.40 -11.98
CA ARG A 282 -6.16 -5.68 -13.12
C ARG A 282 -5.53 -4.41 -13.66
N VAL A 283 -6.29 -3.33 -13.79
CA VAL A 283 -5.76 -2.03 -14.23
C VAL A 283 -4.84 -1.44 -13.17
N SER A 284 -5.35 -1.22 -11.95
CA SER A 284 -4.59 -0.60 -10.85
C SER A 284 -3.28 -1.32 -10.53
N GLY A 285 -3.27 -2.66 -10.52
CA GLY A 285 -2.08 -3.46 -10.22
C GLY A 285 -0.92 -3.33 -11.22
N ARG A 286 -1.16 -2.74 -12.41
CA ARG A 286 -0.13 -2.47 -13.42
C ARG A 286 0.47 -1.07 -13.29
N LEU A 287 -0.14 -0.17 -12.53
CA LEU A 287 0.28 1.22 -12.48
C LEU A 287 1.53 1.41 -11.61
N ARG A 288 2.61 1.83 -12.26
CA ARG A 288 3.84 2.31 -11.64
C ARG A 288 4.57 3.28 -12.60
N HIS A 289 4.01 4.47 -12.79
CA HIS A 289 4.40 5.37 -13.89
C HIS A 289 4.75 6.76 -13.42
N ASN A 290 5.72 7.37 -14.12
CA ASN A 290 5.99 8.80 -14.00
C ASN A 290 4.90 9.55 -14.77
N MET A 291 4.38 10.62 -14.19
CA MET A 291 3.31 11.45 -14.76
C MET A 291 3.56 12.91 -14.42
N HIS A 292 3.05 13.84 -15.20
CA HIS A 292 3.09 15.25 -14.81
C HIS A 292 1.86 15.62 -13.98
N PHE A 293 2.08 16.48 -12.99
CA PHE A 293 1.07 16.92 -12.04
C PHE A 293 0.88 18.43 -12.14
N VAL A 294 -0.37 18.84 -12.31
CA VAL A 294 -0.80 20.23 -12.23
C VAL A 294 -1.85 20.33 -11.14
N MET A 295 -1.55 21.06 -10.07
CA MET A 295 -2.50 21.40 -9.03
C MET A 295 -3.32 22.62 -9.46
N LEU A 296 -4.64 22.55 -9.30
CA LEU A 296 -5.51 23.70 -9.52
C LEU A 296 -5.75 24.41 -8.19
N VAL A 297 -5.18 25.61 -8.06
CA VAL A 297 -5.31 26.42 -6.85
C VAL A 297 -6.43 27.44 -7.06
N PRO A 298 -7.42 27.57 -6.15
CA PRO A 298 -8.43 28.61 -6.25
C PRO A 298 -7.80 30.00 -6.42
N ASN A 299 -8.35 30.83 -7.31
CA ASN A 299 -7.80 32.17 -7.60
C ASN A 299 -7.75 33.08 -6.36
N SER A 300 -8.64 32.85 -5.37
CA SER A 300 -8.62 33.55 -4.08
C SER A 300 -7.41 33.20 -3.19
N LEU A 301 -6.69 32.13 -3.49
CA LEU A 301 -5.53 31.64 -2.76
C LEU A 301 -4.22 31.85 -3.53
N ASP A 302 -4.23 32.70 -4.57
CA ASP A 302 -3.13 32.85 -5.53
C ASP A 302 -1.74 32.81 -4.84
N PRO A 303 -0.98 31.72 -5.08
CA PRO A 303 0.28 31.50 -4.41
C PRO A 303 1.30 32.55 -4.85
N VAL A 304 1.17 33.22 -6.00
CA VAL A 304 2.17 34.22 -6.42
C VAL A 304 2.17 35.45 -5.49
N ALA A 305 0.99 35.89 -5.05
CA ALA A 305 0.89 37.02 -4.12
C ALA A 305 1.37 36.66 -2.70
N ARG A 306 1.03 35.46 -2.20
CA ARG A 306 1.47 34.99 -0.87
C ARG A 306 2.89 34.41 -0.83
N ALA A 307 3.38 33.78 -1.89
CA ALA A 307 4.70 33.16 -1.94
C ALA A 307 5.83 34.19 -2.07
N ARG A 308 5.54 35.40 -2.57
CA ARG A 308 6.49 36.54 -2.50
C ARG A 308 6.96 36.82 -1.07
N THR A 309 6.15 36.50 -0.07
CA THR A 309 6.44 36.73 1.35
C THR A 309 6.62 35.44 2.15
N MET A 310 6.48 34.26 1.54
CA MET A 310 6.75 33.00 2.25
C MET A 310 8.27 32.79 2.37
N PRO A 311 8.78 32.57 3.60
CA PRO A 311 10.17 32.21 3.77
C PRO A 311 10.44 30.86 3.09
N LEU A 312 11.49 30.82 2.27
CA LEU A 312 11.96 29.56 1.70
C LEU A 312 12.38 28.62 2.86
N PRO A 313 12.20 27.29 2.72
CA PRO A 313 12.72 26.34 3.68
C PRO A 313 14.21 26.58 3.89
N GLU A 314 14.66 26.56 5.15
CA GLU A 314 16.08 26.67 5.44
C GLU A 314 16.85 25.63 4.63
N THR A 315 17.96 26.06 4.01
CA THR A 315 18.82 25.14 3.29
C THR A 315 19.22 24.02 4.24
N ARG A 316 19.03 22.77 3.78
CA ARG A 316 19.39 21.58 4.57
C ARG A 316 20.78 21.79 5.18
N PRO A 317 20.97 21.61 6.50
CA PRO A 317 22.25 21.87 7.14
C PRO A 317 23.35 21.17 6.36
N SER A 318 24.34 21.95 5.88
CA SER A 318 25.46 21.42 5.11
C SER A 318 26.13 20.28 5.87
N ALA A 319 26.86 19.41 5.17
CA ALA A 319 27.57 18.26 5.76
C ALA A 319 28.47 18.61 6.98
N ARG A 320 28.78 19.90 7.19
CA ARG A 320 29.44 20.42 8.40
C ARG A 320 28.59 20.31 9.68
N ILE A 321 27.28 20.55 9.63
CA ILE A 321 26.39 20.46 10.81
C ILE A 321 26.06 19.01 11.14
N ALA A 322 25.95 18.14 10.13
CA ALA A 322 25.81 16.70 10.32
C ALA A 322 27.03 16.05 11.03
N LYS A 323 28.21 16.68 10.95
CA LYS A 323 29.40 16.28 11.73
C LYS A 323 29.37 16.76 13.18
N LEU A 324 28.64 17.85 13.48
CA LEU A 324 28.50 18.39 14.83
C LEU A 324 27.43 17.65 15.64
N PHE A 325 26.46 17.02 14.97
CA PHE A 325 25.44 16.16 15.57
C PHE A 325 25.42 14.79 14.87
N PRO A 326 26.40 13.92 15.13
CA PRO A 326 26.39 12.58 14.58
C PRO A 326 25.14 11.83 15.07
N PRO A 327 24.34 11.21 14.18
CA PRO A 327 23.30 10.28 14.58
C PRO A 327 23.92 9.17 15.43
N SER A 328 23.35 8.90 16.60
CA SER A 328 23.80 7.84 17.50
C SER A 328 23.79 6.48 16.78
N ASP A 329 24.98 5.88 16.71
CA ASP A 329 25.34 4.49 16.45
C ASP A 329 24.48 3.67 15.47
N GLN A 330 24.94 3.63 14.22
CA GLN A 330 24.85 2.42 13.39
C GLN A 330 26.26 2.04 12.92
N LYS A 331 26.69 0.82 13.28
CA LYS A 331 27.98 0.20 12.94
C LYS A 331 28.36 0.37 11.46
N PRO A 332 29.63 0.66 11.13
CA PRO A 332 30.05 0.80 9.73
C PRO A 332 30.16 -0.57 9.03
N ALA A 333 29.63 -0.63 7.82
CA ALA A 333 29.90 -1.69 6.85
C ALA A 333 31.26 -1.46 6.18
N SER A 334 31.95 -2.56 5.92
CA SER A 334 33.33 -2.71 5.42
C SER A 334 33.62 -2.04 4.06
N THR A 335 34.78 -1.42 3.96
CA THR A 335 35.42 -0.87 2.76
C THR A 335 35.88 -1.97 1.78
N PRO A 336 35.76 -1.81 0.45
CA PRO A 336 36.51 -2.60 -0.54
C PRO A 336 37.87 -1.94 -0.87
N PRO A 337 38.95 -2.71 -1.09
CA PRO A 337 40.27 -2.14 -1.37
C PRO A 337 40.41 -1.62 -2.80
N ALA A 338 41.23 -0.57 -2.93
CA ALA A 338 41.67 0.02 -4.19
C ALA A 338 43.06 -0.50 -4.61
N ALA A 339 43.25 -0.72 -5.91
CA ALA A 339 44.52 -0.70 -6.63
C ALA A 339 44.17 -0.73 -8.13
N GLY A 340 44.80 -0.04 -9.08
CA GLY A 340 45.97 0.83 -9.12
C GLY A 340 46.17 1.19 -10.60
N ALA A 341 46.64 2.40 -10.88
CA ALA A 341 46.79 2.94 -12.22
C ALA A 341 48.06 2.44 -12.93
N ALA A 342 48.01 2.29 -14.26
CA ALA A 342 49.16 2.51 -15.15
C ALA A 342 48.71 2.83 -16.60
N SER A 343 49.48 3.74 -17.21
CA SER A 343 49.42 4.51 -18.47
C SER A 343 49.26 3.79 -19.83
N THR A 344 48.44 4.43 -20.71
CA THR A 344 48.53 4.83 -22.16
C THR A 344 49.67 4.30 -23.09
N PRO A 345 49.61 4.42 -24.46
CA PRO A 345 48.58 5.03 -25.35
C PRO A 345 48.27 4.37 -26.74
N ALA A 346 47.22 4.92 -27.39
CA ALA A 346 47.01 5.14 -28.85
C ALA A 346 46.80 3.98 -29.85
N LYS A 347 45.65 3.97 -30.53
CA LYS A 347 45.54 4.19 -32.01
C LYS A 347 44.08 4.27 -32.49
N GLU A 348 43.86 5.18 -33.44
CA GLU A 348 42.68 5.30 -34.31
C GLU A 348 42.40 4.01 -35.10
N GLN A 349 41.13 3.73 -35.38
CA GLN A 349 40.63 3.66 -36.77
C GLN A 349 39.12 3.51 -36.84
N ALA A 350 38.56 4.26 -37.78
CA ALA A 350 37.18 4.24 -38.24
C ALA A 350 36.86 2.97 -39.05
N GLY A 351 35.58 2.62 -39.14
CA GLY A 351 35.09 1.60 -40.07
C GLY A 351 33.59 1.39 -39.97
N ALA A 352 32.86 1.95 -40.92
CA ALA A 352 31.42 1.88 -41.08
C ALA A 352 30.90 0.50 -41.55
N ALA A 353 29.57 0.38 -41.51
CA ALA A 353 28.67 -0.38 -42.40
C ALA A 353 27.85 -1.52 -41.76
N ALA A 354 26.53 -1.30 -41.74
CA ALA A 354 25.47 -2.31 -41.76
C ALA A 354 25.27 -2.83 -43.22
N PRO A 355 24.27 -3.67 -43.61
CA PRO A 355 23.26 -4.41 -42.84
C PRO A 355 22.95 -5.89 -43.28
N GLY A 356 22.31 -6.65 -42.37
CA GLY A 356 21.33 -7.73 -42.63
C GLY A 356 21.82 -9.11 -43.13
N PRO A 357 20.97 -10.17 -43.17
CA PRO A 357 19.58 -10.30 -42.72
C PRO A 357 19.30 -11.54 -41.82
N ALA A 358 18.01 -11.74 -41.58
CA ALA A 358 17.36 -12.69 -40.68
C ALA A 358 17.62 -14.20 -40.93
N ALA A 359 17.56 -14.98 -39.85
CA ALA A 359 17.18 -16.39 -39.90
C ALA A 359 16.24 -16.72 -38.71
N LYS A 360 15.13 -17.38 -39.04
CA LYS A 360 14.09 -17.86 -38.12
C LYS A 360 14.54 -19.14 -37.41
N ALA A 361 14.05 -19.26 -36.18
CA ALA A 361 13.54 -20.45 -35.49
C ALA A 361 14.43 -21.69 -35.36
N ALA A 362 14.80 -22.01 -34.11
CA ALA A 362 14.91 -23.38 -33.63
C ALA A 362 14.50 -23.45 -32.15
N SER A 363 13.54 -24.31 -31.88
CA SER A 363 13.10 -24.81 -30.58
C SER A 363 14.17 -25.69 -29.92
N SER A 364 14.43 -25.50 -28.63
CA SER A 364 14.96 -26.54 -27.71
C SER A 364 14.61 -26.10 -26.28
N GLU A 365 13.71 -26.80 -25.60
CA GLU A 365 13.95 -28.03 -24.81
C GLU A 365 14.11 -27.68 -23.33
N ALA A 366 13.28 -28.31 -22.50
CA ALA A 366 13.03 -27.97 -21.11
C ALA A 366 14.23 -28.30 -20.21
N ALA A 367 14.60 -27.36 -19.34
CA ALA A 367 15.62 -27.58 -18.31
C ALA A 367 15.06 -28.39 -17.12
N PRO A 368 15.83 -29.31 -16.53
CA PRO A 368 15.35 -30.25 -15.51
C PRO A 368 15.21 -29.62 -14.11
N LEU A 369 14.25 -30.16 -13.33
CA LEU A 369 13.99 -29.80 -11.93
C LEU A 369 15.16 -30.24 -11.00
N PRO A 370 15.52 -29.44 -9.98
CA PRO A 370 16.56 -29.81 -9.02
C PRO A 370 16.09 -30.87 -8.01
N SER A 371 17.02 -31.75 -7.64
CA SER A 371 16.84 -32.92 -6.77
C SER A 371 16.70 -32.60 -5.28
N VAL A 372 15.98 -33.49 -4.58
CA VAL A 372 15.61 -33.44 -3.16
C VAL A 372 16.83 -33.68 -2.25
N ARG A 373 17.02 -32.83 -1.23
CA ARG A 373 18.04 -33.03 -0.18
C ARG A 373 17.64 -34.15 0.80
N PRO A 374 18.58 -34.96 1.32
CA PRO A 374 18.27 -36.08 2.23
C PRO A 374 17.79 -35.61 3.61
N GLY A 375 16.86 -36.39 4.18
CA GLY A 375 16.12 -36.07 5.40
C GLY A 375 16.94 -36.05 6.69
N VAL A 376 16.60 -35.10 7.56
CA VAL A 376 17.04 -35.07 8.96
C VAL A 376 15.93 -35.68 9.82
N ARG A 377 16.32 -36.66 10.65
CA ARG A 377 15.46 -37.42 11.56
C ARG A 377 14.73 -36.53 12.56
N SER A 378 13.45 -36.85 12.75
CA SER A 378 12.51 -36.27 13.72
C SER A 378 12.99 -36.45 15.17
N ALA A 379 13.18 -35.33 15.89
CA ALA A 379 13.32 -35.32 17.34
C ALA A 379 11.92 -35.20 17.98
N HIS A 380 11.58 -36.19 18.79
CA HIS A 380 10.36 -36.30 19.60
C HIS A 380 10.07 -35.02 20.39
N LYS A 381 8.84 -34.49 20.28
CA LYS A 381 8.25 -33.57 21.26
C LYS A 381 7.27 -34.32 22.18
N PRO A 382 7.32 -34.11 23.50
CA PRO A 382 6.47 -34.84 24.45
C PRO A 382 5.01 -34.39 24.39
N ARG A 383 4.12 -35.38 24.42
CA ARG A 383 2.66 -35.23 24.49
C ARG A 383 2.24 -34.61 25.83
N TYR A 384 1.69 -33.40 25.80
CA TYR A 384 0.95 -32.85 26.93
C TYR A 384 -0.43 -33.51 27.01
N ARG A 385 -0.67 -34.33 28.04
CA ARG A 385 -1.98 -34.85 28.42
C ARG A 385 -2.77 -33.73 29.12
N SER A 386 -3.85 -33.26 28.52
CA SER A 386 -4.84 -32.41 29.19
C SER A 386 -5.76 -33.28 30.05
N HIS A 387 -5.63 -33.16 31.37
CA HIS A 387 -6.61 -33.71 32.30
C HIS A 387 -7.82 -32.77 32.41
N HIS A 388 -8.94 -33.13 31.78
CA HIS A 388 -10.24 -32.52 32.04
C HIS A 388 -10.73 -32.94 33.44
N ARG A 389 -10.61 -32.06 34.43
CA ARG A 389 -11.38 -32.17 35.67
C ARG A 389 -12.77 -31.55 35.47
N ARG A 390 -13.80 -32.40 35.36
CA ARG A 390 -15.21 -32.00 35.49
C ARG A 390 -15.46 -31.54 36.93
N ARG A 391 -15.78 -30.26 37.13
CA ARG A 391 -16.34 -29.76 38.40
C ARG A 391 -17.86 -29.80 38.31
N TRP A 392 -18.47 -30.59 39.18
CA TRP A 392 -19.90 -30.61 39.46
C TRP A 392 -20.29 -29.35 40.23
N TYR A 393 -21.28 -28.59 39.75
CA TYR A 393 -21.99 -27.60 40.56
C TYR A 393 -23.19 -28.27 41.22
N ARG A 394 -23.12 -28.40 42.54
CA ARG A 394 -24.24 -28.77 43.41
C ARG A 394 -25.08 -27.51 43.63
N ARG A 395 -26.36 -27.54 43.22
CA ARG A 395 -27.36 -26.55 43.63
C ARG A 395 -27.56 -26.64 45.14
N ALA A 396 -27.50 -25.49 45.82
CA ALA A 396 -28.04 -25.32 47.17
C ALA A 396 -29.23 -24.34 47.07
N ARG A 397 -30.34 -24.83 47.65
CA ARG A 397 -31.63 -24.24 48.03
C ARG A 397 -31.94 -22.81 47.64
#